data_AF-A0A9E3JKM7-F1
#
_entry.id   AF-A0A9E3JKM7-F1
#
_cell.length_a   1.000
_cell.length_b   1.000
_cell.length_c   1.000
_cell.angle_alpha   90.00
_cell.angle_beta   90.00
_cell.angle_gamma   90.00
#
_symmetry.space_group_name_H-M   'P 1'
#
loop_
_entity.id
_entity.type
_entity.pdbx_description
1 polymer ?
#
loop_
_entity_poly.entity_id
_entity_poly.type
_entity_poly.pdbx_seq_one_letter_code
_entity_poly.pdbx_strand_id
1 'polypeptide(L)'
;MSLSKLARPGFPIGLCAVLFALSACDRAPAPEAATPAPEAAPAPAPTTAPAPAAAAPAATPAPMSAAAAALIGQIVPPYPDGLAEIGGGCVPGAEGYEHVCDFGIAMLGSGAADGQAAMARYVIASRKAEPAGKDPRWEVLDAVDAPAMQPGDQLQLGGCKLDGKDAAGLIAAVRYGAQEQSSDLRWVRRFDTDAGKLVEVEASRVSCANPAAGV
;
A
#
# COMPACT_ATOMS: atom_id res chain seq x y z
N MET A 1 23.79 -53.60 17.95
CA MET A 1 22.95 -53.88 16.78
C MET A 1 22.03 -52.68 16.57
N SER A 2 21.81 -52.07 15.42
CA SER A 2 22.62 -51.78 14.24
C SER A 2 22.02 -50.45 13.72
N LEU A 3 22.87 -49.49 13.35
CA LEU A 3 22.48 -48.22 12.75
C LEU A 3 21.82 -48.43 11.39
N SER A 4 20.84 -47.60 11.02
CA SER A 4 20.47 -47.40 9.62
C SER A 4 20.36 -45.91 9.30
N LYS A 5 21.46 -45.40 8.74
CA LYS A 5 21.61 -44.14 8.03
C LYS A 5 20.83 -44.22 6.71
N LEU A 6 19.95 -43.26 6.46
CA LEU A 6 19.44 -42.98 5.11
C LEU A 6 20.23 -41.79 4.55
N ALA A 7 21.10 -42.10 3.58
CA ALA A 7 21.78 -41.13 2.75
C ALA A 7 20.80 -40.52 1.73
N ARG A 8 20.83 -39.19 1.57
CA ARG A 8 20.24 -38.52 0.41
C ARG A 8 21.35 -38.12 -0.57
N PRO A 9 21.16 -38.34 -1.89
CA PRO A 9 22.15 -38.03 -2.90
C PRO A 9 22.20 -36.53 -3.18
N GLY A 10 23.42 -36.03 -3.41
CA GLY A 10 23.71 -34.65 -3.76
C GLY A 10 23.24 -34.29 -5.17
N PHE A 11 22.74 -33.07 -5.31
CA PHE A 11 22.51 -32.41 -6.59
C PHE A 11 23.75 -31.56 -6.94
N PRO A 12 24.30 -31.67 -8.17
CA PRO A 12 25.43 -30.87 -8.59
C PRO A 12 25.02 -29.43 -8.90
N ILE A 13 25.85 -28.52 -8.40
CA ILE A 13 25.85 -27.08 -8.65
C ILE A 13 26.23 -26.86 -10.11
N GLY A 14 25.28 -26.42 -10.93
CA GLY A 14 25.49 -25.96 -12.30
C GLY A 14 26.03 -24.54 -12.31
N LEU A 15 27.35 -24.42 -12.34
CA LEU A 15 28.11 -23.18 -12.50
C LEU A 15 28.03 -22.73 -13.97
N CYS A 16 27.06 -21.87 -14.32
CA CYS A 16 27.07 -21.18 -15.62
C CYS A 16 27.77 -19.83 -15.48
N ALA A 17 29.10 -19.87 -15.58
CA ALA A 17 29.92 -18.70 -15.88
C ALA A 17 29.83 -18.42 -17.38
N VAL A 18 29.14 -17.35 -17.76
CA VAL A 18 29.25 -16.80 -19.12
C VAL A 18 30.08 -15.52 -19.03
N LEU A 19 31.35 -15.67 -19.40
CA LEU A 19 32.20 -14.58 -19.83
C LEU A 19 31.65 -14.03 -21.16
N PHE A 20 31.26 -12.76 -21.20
CA PHE A 20 31.30 -11.98 -22.43
C PHE A 20 32.31 -10.86 -22.27
N ALA A 21 33.42 -11.05 -22.98
CA ALA A 21 34.48 -10.09 -23.16
C ALA A 21 34.10 -9.06 -24.22
N LEU A 22 34.47 -7.81 -23.93
CA LEU A 22 35.07 -6.82 -24.84
C LEU A 22 34.45 -6.64 -26.24
N SER A 23 33.80 -5.48 -26.42
CA SER A 23 33.98 -4.74 -27.68
C SER A 23 33.93 -3.24 -27.41
N ALA A 24 35.12 -2.64 -27.35
CA ALA A 24 35.32 -1.21 -27.43
C ALA A 24 35.26 -0.80 -28.91
N CYS A 25 34.26 0.01 -29.26
CA CYS A 25 34.33 0.85 -30.45
C CYS A 25 34.32 2.31 -30.02
N ASP A 26 35.53 2.84 -29.99
CA ASP A 26 35.88 4.24 -30.10
C ASP A 26 34.97 4.97 -31.09
N ARG A 27 34.27 6.01 -30.63
CA ARG A 27 33.74 7.06 -31.51
C ARG A 27 33.82 8.39 -30.79
N ALA A 28 34.90 9.10 -31.06
CA ALA A 28 35.05 10.49 -30.69
C ALA A 28 33.84 11.32 -31.20
N PRO A 29 33.16 12.09 -30.35
CA PRO A 29 32.15 13.03 -30.81
C PRO A 29 32.81 14.20 -31.53
N ALA A 30 32.23 14.57 -32.67
CA ALA A 30 32.62 15.73 -33.48
C ALA A 30 32.48 17.04 -32.67
N PRO A 31 33.23 18.11 -33.02
CA PRO A 31 33.06 19.42 -32.41
C PRO A 31 31.66 19.96 -32.72
N GLU A 32 30.83 20.03 -31.69
CA GLU A 32 29.49 20.61 -31.72
C GLU A 32 29.61 22.10 -32.00
N ALA A 33 29.08 22.53 -33.16
CA ALA A 33 29.03 23.92 -33.55
C ALA A 33 28.19 24.70 -32.53
N ALA A 34 28.77 25.77 -32.00
CA ALA A 34 28.10 26.70 -31.10
C ALA A 34 26.80 27.20 -31.72
N THR A 35 25.68 26.79 -31.12
CA THR A 35 24.35 27.32 -31.44
C THR A 35 24.30 28.77 -30.96
N PRO A 36 23.86 29.73 -31.81
CA PRO A 36 23.71 31.12 -31.38
C PRO A 36 22.72 31.22 -30.23
N ALA A 37 23.06 32.07 -29.26
CA ALA A 37 22.29 32.29 -28.05
C ALA A 37 20.83 32.62 -28.36
N PRO A 38 19.85 32.01 -27.66
CA PRO A 38 18.45 32.34 -27.83
C PRO A 38 18.21 33.80 -27.42
N GLU A 39 17.59 34.54 -28.33
CA GLU A 39 17.09 35.89 -28.12
C GLU A 39 16.17 35.91 -26.90
N ALA A 40 16.43 36.83 -25.98
CA ALA A 40 15.74 36.93 -24.70
C ALA A 40 14.23 37.11 -24.94
N ALA A 41 13.46 36.09 -24.58
CA ALA A 41 12.02 36.14 -24.60
C ALA A 41 11.51 37.30 -23.72
N PRO A 42 10.48 38.04 -24.16
CA PRO A 42 9.90 39.13 -23.39
C PRO A 42 9.42 38.65 -22.02
N ALA A 43 9.69 39.46 -21.00
CA ALA A 43 9.35 39.18 -19.61
C ALA A 43 7.86 38.81 -19.46
N PRO A 44 7.52 37.72 -18.76
CA PRO A 44 6.13 37.36 -18.51
C PRO A 44 5.44 38.47 -17.71
N ALA A 45 4.23 38.84 -18.15
CA ALA A 45 3.37 39.77 -17.42
C ALA A 45 3.11 39.26 -15.99
N PRO A 46 2.99 40.15 -14.98
CA PRO A 46 2.75 39.75 -13.61
C PRO A 46 1.44 38.97 -13.54
N THR A 47 1.56 37.66 -13.29
CA THR A 47 0.43 36.79 -13.02
C THR A 47 -0.12 37.17 -11.66
N THR A 48 -1.35 37.68 -11.66
CA THR A 48 -2.09 38.03 -10.45
C THR A 48 -2.26 36.76 -9.62
N ALA A 49 -1.75 36.78 -8.39
CA ALA A 49 -1.87 35.65 -7.48
C ALA A 49 -3.36 35.28 -7.31
N PRO A 50 -3.74 34.00 -7.52
CA PRO A 50 -5.12 33.58 -7.33
C PRO A 50 -5.53 33.83 -5.88
N ALA A 51 -6.73 34.43 -5.72
CA ALA A 51 -7.32 34.67 -4.43
C ALA A 51 -7.37 33.36 -3.61
N PRO A 52 -7.11 33.41 -2.29
CA PRO A 52 -7.13 32.22 -1.44
C PRO A 52 -8.49 31.53 -1.57
N ALA A 53 -8.47 30.30 -2.08
CA ALA A 53 -9.65 29.45 -2.17
C ALA A 53 -10.26 29.33 -0.76
N ALA A 54 -11.56 29.60 -0.67
CA ALA A 54 -12.31 29.45 0.57
C ALA A 54 -12.06 28.04 1.14
N ALA A 55 -11.63 27.97 2.40
CA ALA A 55 -11.38 26.72 3.08
C ALA A 55 -12.63 25.84 3.02
N ALA A 56 -12.50 24.66 2.42
CA ALA A 56 -13.55 23.67 2.42
C ALA A 56 -13.92 23.33 3.89
N PRO A 57 -15.21 23.16 4.21
CA PRO A 57 -15.63 22.76 5.54
C PRO A 57 -14.94 21.43 5.90
N ALA A 58 -14.36 21.38 7.11
CA ALA A 58 -13.77 20.16 7.64
C ALA A 58 -14.82 19.04 7.61
N ALA A 59 -14.52 17.94 6.91
CA ALA A 59 -15.38 16.78 6.86
C ALA A 59 -15.59 16.24 8.28
N THR A 60 -16.83 16.21 8.73
CA THR A 60 -17.20 15.59 10.01
C THR A 60 -16.91 14.09 9.92
N PRO A 61 -16.09 13.51 10.80
CA PRO A 61 -15.81 12.08 10.74
C PRO A 61 -17.11 11.29 10.92
N ALA A 62 -17.35 10.32 10.04
CA ALA A 62 -18.47 9.40 10.17
C ALA A 62 -18.41 8.67 11.54
N PRO A 63 -19.56 8.45 12.20
CA PRO A 63 -19.57 7.76 13.48
C PRO A 63 -19.09 6.32 13.31
N MET A 64 -18.03 5.97 14.01
CA MET A 64 -17.52 4.61 14.13
C MET A 64 -18.52 3.75 14.89
N SER A 65 -18.78 2.52 14.44
CA SER A 65 -19.60 1.59 15.22
C SER A 65 -18.93 1.25 16.56
N ALA A 66 -19.74 0.99 17.59
CA ALA A 66 -19.24 0.54 18.88
C ALA A 66 -18.42 -0.77 18.78
N ALA A 67 -18.69 -1.59 17.75
CA ALA A 67 -17.99 -2.84 17.52
C ALA A 67 -16.58 -2.62 16.94
N ALA A 68 -16.40 -1.67 16.01
CA ALA A 68 -15.07 -1.27 15.56
C ALA A 68 -14.26 -0.69 16.73
N ALA A 69 -14.85 0.22 17.51
CA ALA A 69 -14.18 0.82 18.67
C ALA A 69 -13.71 -0.22 19.70
N ALA A 70 -14.45 -1.32 19.88
CA ALA A 70 -14.11 -2.40 20.80
C ALA A 70 -12.84 -3.18 20.40
N LEU A 71 -12.38 -3.09 19.15
CA LEU A 71 -11.14 -3.73 18.69
C LEU A 71 -9.89 -2.98 19.14
N ILE A 72 -10.00 -1.67 19.41
CA ILE A 72 -8.86 -0.81 19.75
C ILE A 72 -8.25 -1.26 21.09
N GLY A 73 -6.92 -1.39 21.10
CA GLY A 73 -6.13 -1.86 22.25
C GLY A 73 -6.03 -3.39 22.36
N GLN A 74 -6.70 -4.15 21.50
CA GLN A 74 -6.55 -5.61 21.50
C GLN A 74 -5.23 -6.05 20.86
N ILE A 75 -4.68 -7.16 21.37
CA ILE A 75 -3.50 -7.82 20.81
C ILE A 75 -3.92 -9.04 19.98
N VAL A 76 -3.82 -8.93 18.65
CA VAL A 76 -4.30 -9.94 17.69
C VAL A 76 -3.15 -10.50 16.84
N PRO A 77 -3.27 -11.73 16.29
CA PRO A 77 -4.26 -12.77 16.57
C PRO A 77 -4.12 -13.37 17.99
N PRO A 78 -5.13 -14.04 18.59
CA PRO A 78 -6.41 -14.42 17.99
C PRO A 78 -7.33 -13.21 17.82
N TYR A 79 -8.11 -13.23 16.74
CA TYR A 79 -9.17 -12.26 16.51
C TYR A 79 -10.42 -12.64 17.34
N PRO A 80 -11.26 -11.66 17.74
CA PRO A 80 -12.54 -11.94 18.39
C PRO A 80 -13.46 -12.84 17.55
N ASP A 81 -14.41 -13.49 18.21
CA ASP A 81 -15.29 -14.48 17.58
C ASP A 81 -15.96 -13.96 16.30
N GLY A 82 -15.90 -14.80 15.26
CA GLY A 82 -16.49 -14.50 13.96
C GLY A 82 -15.72 -13.48 13.10
N LEU A 83 -14.54 -13.04 13.55
CA LEU A 83 -13.60 -12.27 12.75
C LEU A 83 -12.37 -13.10 12.41
N ALA A 84 -11.95 -12.97 11.16
CA ALA A 84 -10.65 -13.41 10.68
C ALA A 84 -10.04 -12.29 9.84
N GLU A 85 -8.72 -12.25 9.79
CA GLU A 85 -8.02 -11.44 8.79
C GLU A 85 -8.24 -12.05 7.41
N ILE A 86 -8.79 -11.25 6.49
CA ILE A 86 -9.05 -11.66 5.11
C ILE A 86 -8.07 -11.03 4.12
N GLY A 87 -7.25 -10.08 4.59
CA GLY A 87 -6.19 -9.46 3.83
C GLY A 87 -5.55 -8.34 4.66
N GLY A 88 -4.29 -8.04 4.38
CA GLY A 88 -3.53 -7.04 5.10
C GLY A 88 -2.28 -6.62 4.34
N GLY A 89 -1.66 -5.54 4.81
CA GLY A 89 -0.41 -5.02 4.27
C GLY A 89 0.44 -4.39 5.36
N CYS A 90 1.76 -4.51 5.20
CA CYS A 90 2.71 -3.84 6.08
C CYS A 90 2.80 -2.34 5.75
N VAL A 91 2.97 -1.54 6.79
CA VAL A 91 3.27 -0.11 6.71
C VAL A 91 4.63 0.12 7.37
N PRO A 92 5.61 0.69 6.66
CA PRO A 92 6.91 0.97 7.27
C PRO A 92 6.81 2.00 8.39
N GLY A 93 7.55 1.81 9.48
CA GLY A 93 7.65 2.78 10.58
C GLY A 93 8.83 3.74 10.46
N ALA A 94 9.87 3.33 9.75
CA ALA A 94 11.07 4.09 9.48
C ALA A 94 11.76 3.57 8.20
N GLU A 95 12.88 4.20 7.82
CA GLU A 95 13.76 3.68 6.77
C GLU A 95 14.49 2.43 7.25
N GLY A 96 14.78 1.49 6.34
CA GLY A 96 15.48 0.24 6.66
C GLY A 96 14.59 -1.00 6.54
N TYR A 97 15.22 -2.16 6.29
CA TYR A 97 14.51 -3.41 6.03
C TYR A 97 13.83 -3.98 7.27
N GLU A 98 14.39 -3.72 8.44
CA GLU A 98 13.87 -4.10 9.76
C GLU A 98 12.56 -3.39 10.11
N HIS A 99 12.31 -2.23 9.49
CA HIS A 99 11.18 -1.35 9.76
C HIS A 99 10.03 -1.51 8.76
N VAL A 100 10.16 -2.40 7.77
CA VAL A 100 9.17 -2.59 6.68
C VAL A 100 7.78 -2.96 7.20
N CYS A 101 7.71 -3.60 8.38
CA CYS A 101 6.47 -4.08 9.00
C CYS A 101 6.38 -3.70 10.49
N ASP A 102 6.76 -2.47 10.85
CA ASP A 102 6.50 -1.95 12.20
C ASP A 102 5.01 -1.71 12.45
N PHE A 103 4.28 -1.41 11.38
CA PHE A 103 2.87 -1.14 11.37
C PHE A 103 2.14 -2.02 10.35
N GLY A 104 0.83 -2.14 10.50
CA GLY A 104 -0.02 -2.92 9.63
C GLY A 104 -1.39 -2.27 9.41
N ILE A 105 -1.96 -2.52 8.23
CA ILE A 105 -3.39 -2.34 7.97
C ILE A 105 -3.96 -3.69 7.60
N ALA A 106 -5.07 -4.08 8.21
CA ALA A 106 -5.73 -5.34 7.92
C ALA A 106 -7.24 -5.17 7.77
N MET A 107 -7.84 -5.99 6.93
CA MET A 107 -9.27 -6.15 6.80
C MET A 107 -9.70 -7.34 7.64
N LEU A 108 -10.61 -7.10 8.57
CA LEU A 108 -11.22 -8.14 9.38
C LEU A 108 -12.63 -8.40 8.89
N GLY A 109 -13.01 -9.67 8.82
CA GLY A 109 -14.29 -10.05 8.26
C GLY A 109 -14.69 -11.47 8.58
N SER A 110 -15.80 -11.90 8.00
CA SER A 110 -16.07 -13.33 7.86
C SER A 110 -15.12 -13.89 6.81
N GLY A 111 -14.34 -14.90 7.18
CA GLY A 111 -13.55 -15.68 6.23
C GLY A 111 -14.44 -16.31 5.15
N ALA A 112 -13.84 -16.68 4.02
CA ALA A 112 -14.55 -17.41 2.99
C ALA A 112 -14.94 -18.79 3.52
N ALA A 113 -16.23 -19.13 3.44
CA ALA A 113 -16.78 -20.41 3.88
C ALA A 113 -17.89 -20.85 2.91
N ASP A 114 -17.92 -22.13 2.56
CA ASP A 114 -19.02 -22.79 1.82
C ASP A 114 -19.59 -21.98 0.63
N GLY A 115 -18.70 -21.54 -0.27
CA GLY A 115 -19.10 -20.79 -1.47
C GLY A 115 -19.47 -19.32 -1.23
N GLN A 116 -19.38 -18.82 0.00
CA GLN A 116 -19.49 -17.40 0.33
C GLN A 116 -18.13 -16.72 0.21
N ALA A 117 -18.10 -15.58 -0.49
CA ALA A 117 -16.93 -14.73 -0.54
C ALA A 117 -16.63 -14.13 0.84
N ALA A 118 -15.34 -13.92 1.12
CA ALA A 118 -14.93 -13.18 2.30
C ALA A 118 -15.56 -11.77 2.29
N MET A 119 -16.04 -11.30 3.44
CA MET A 119 -16.66 -9.98 3.57
C MET A 119 -15.95 -9.17 4.64
N ALA A 120 -15.31 -8.08 4.22
CA ALA A 120 -14.72 -7.12 5.15
C ALA A 120 -15.82 -6.49 6.00
N ARG A 121 -15.64 -6.52 7.32
CA ARG A 121 -16.48 -5.84 8.31
C ARG A 121 -15.77 -4.64 8.90
N TYR A 122 -14.47 -4.76 9.13
CA TYR A 122 -13.65 -3.71 9.71
C TYR A 122 -12.33 -3.56 8.96
N VAL A 123 -11.80 -2.35 8.99
CA VAL A 123 -10.39 -2.07 8.66
C VAL A 123 -9.72 -1.67 9.96
N ILE A 124 -8.63 -2.34 10.30
CA ILE A 124 -7.82 -2.02 11.48
C ILE A 124 -6.47 -1.47 11.06
N ALA A 125 -5.96 -0.53 11.85
CA ALA A 125 -4.57 -0.10 11.85
C ALA A 125 -3.90 -0.62 13.12
N SER A 126 -2.71 -1.18 13.00
CA SER A 126 -2.02 -1.82 14.11
C SER A 126 -0.53 -1.52 14.12
N ARG A 127 0.08 -1.65 15.30
CA ARG A 127 1.53 -1.70 15.47
C ARG A 127 1.98 -3.09 15.87
N LYS A 128 3.20 -3.45 15.52
CA LYS A 128 3.83 -4.69 15.95
C LYS A 128 3.90 -4.73 17.48
N ALA A 129 3.43 -5.82 18.07
CA ALA A 129 3.51 -6.11 19.49
C ALA A 129 4.55 -7.21 19.76
N GLU A 130 4.80 -7.49 21.04
CA GLU A 130 5.67 -8.61 21.42
C GLU A 130 5.12 -9.93 20.86
N PRO A 131 5.94 -10.71 20.12
CA PRO A 131 5.48 -11.94 19.51
C PRO A 131 5.15 -12.99 20.57
N ALA A 132 4.16 -13.84 20.27
CA ALA A 132 3.85 -15.01 21.07
C ALA A 132 4.65 -16.20 20.54
N GLY A 133 5.89 -16.36 21.01
CA GLY A 133 6.81 -17.37 20.48
C GLY A 133 7.21 -17.05 19.04
N LYS A 134 6.75 -17.85 18.07
CA LYS A 134 7.00 -17.61 16.64
C LYS A 134 5.86 -16.83 15.96
N ASP A 135 4.75 -16.63 16.66
CA ASP A 135 3.57 -16.02 16.08
C ASP A 135 3.66 -14.49 16.20
N PRO A 136 3.53 -13.75 15.10
CA PRO A 136 3.49 -12.30 15.15
C PRO A 136 2.24 -11.84 15.90
N ARG A 137 2.38 -10.77 16.67
CA ARG A 137 1.28 -10.14 17.40
C ARG A 137 1.22 -8.67 17.03
N TRP A 138 0.02 -8.12 17.06
CA TRP A 138 -0.27 -6.77 16.64
C TRP A 138 -1.21 -6.12 17.63
N GLU A 139 -0.88 -4.93 18.09
CA GLU A 139 -1.78 -4.10 18.88
C GLU A 139 -2.61 -3.22 17.95
N VAL A 140 -3.93 -3.34 18.04
CA VAL A 140 -4.86 -2.51 17.26
C VAL A 140 -4.86 -1.08 17.81
N LEU A 141 -4.45 -0.13 16.99
CA LEU A 141 -4.39 1.30 17.34
C LEU A 141 -5.66 2.06 16.93
N ASP A 142 -6.25 1.63 15.83
CA ASP A 142 -7.50 2.18 15.33
C ASP A 142 -8.27 1.12 14.55
N ALA A 143 -9.58 1.32 14.47
CA ALA A 143 -10.46 0.45 13.73
C ALA A 143 -11.62 1.26 13.18
N VAL A 144 -12.02 1.02 11.94
CA VAL A 144 -13.19 1.64 11.33
C VAL A 144 -14.05 0.56 10.69
N ASP A 145 -15.33 0.86 10.50
CA ASP A 145 -16.18 0.01 9.68
C ASP A 145 -15.65 -0.03 8.24
N ALA A 146 -15.62 -1.22 7.65
CA ALA A 146 -15.30 -1.37 6.24
C ALA A 146 -16.40 -0.68 5.39
N PRO A 147 -16.05 -0.06 4.25
CA PRO A 147 -17.04 0.59 3.41
C PRO A 147 -18.04 -0.42 2.84
N ALA A 148 -19.26 0.04 2.59
CA ALA A 148 -20.23 -0.74 1.83
C ALA A 148 -19.71 -0.90 0.39
N MET A 149 -19.38 -2.13 0.00
CA MET A 149 -18.86 -2.45 -1.33
C MET A 149 -19.99 -2.54 -2.35
N GLN A 150 -19.82 -1.93 -3.53
CA GLN A 150 -20.72 -2.14 -4.66
C GLN A 150 -20.22 -3.27 -5.58
N PRO A 151 -21.10 -3.85 -6.44
CA PRO A 151 -20.66 -4.79 -7.45
C PRO A 151 -19.54 -4.20 -8.32
N GLY A 152 -18.43 -4.93 -8.43
CA GLY A 152 -17.23 -4.53 -9.18
C GLY A 152 -16.23 -3.67 -8.41
N ASP A 153 -16.55 -3.24 -7.18
CA ASP A 153 -15.58 -2.59 -6.31
C ASP A 153 -14.63 -3.63 -5.71
N GLN A 154 -13.38 -3.23 -5.48
CA GLN A 154 -12.37 -4.00 -4.77
C GLN A 154 -11.77 -3.15 -3.64
N LEU A 155 -11.44 -3.78 -2.51
CA LEU A 155 -10.62 -3.13 -1.50
C LEU A 155 -9.15 -3.34 -1.86
N GLN A 156 -8.47 -2.25 -2.20
CA GLN A 156 -7.05 -2.27 -2.49
C GLN A 156 -6.26 -1.74 -1.30
N LEU A 157 -5.30 -2.54 -0.84
CA LEU A 157 -4.27 -2.16 0.10
C LEU A 157 -2.94 -2.01 -0.66
N GLY A 158 -2.33 -0.84 -0.58
CA GLY A 158 -1.10 -0.54 -1.33
C GLY A 158 -1.32 -0.33 -2.83
N GLY A 159 -0.24 -0.06 -3.56
CA GLY A 159 -0.30 0.25 -5.00
C GLY A 159 -1.11 1.52 -5.34
N CYS A 160 -1.42 2.34 -4.33
CA CYS A 160 -2.09 3.63 -4.51
C CYS A 160 -1.12 4.77 -4.26
N LYS A 161 -1.35 5.87 -4.97
CA LYS A 161 -0.60 7.11 -4.91
C LYS A 161 -1.48 8.21 -4.34
N LEU A 162 -0.89 9.07 -3.50
CA LEU A 162 -1.49 10.32 -3.02
C LEU A 162 -0.75 11.49 -3.66
N ASP A 163 -1.48 12.35 -4.37
CA ASP A 163 -0.92 13.46 -5.15
C ASP A 163 0.22 13.01 -6.09
N GLY A 164 0.05 11.82 -6.70
CA GLY A 164 1.01 11.23 -7.63
C GLY A 164 2.23 10.55 -6.99
N LYS A 165 2.34 10.53 -5.66
CA LYS A 165 3.45 9.89 -4.92
C LYS A 165 2.99 8.61 -4.25
N ASP A 166 3.85 7.60 -4.20
CA ASP A 166 3.58 6.39 -3.45
C ASP A 166 3.33 6.74 -1.98
N ALA A 167 2.22 6.25 -1.44
CA ALA A 167 1.80 6.53 -0.08
C ALA A 167 1.48 5.20 0.62
N ALA A 168 2.44 4.74 1.43
CA ALA A 168 2.24 3.59 2.29
C ALA A 168 1.06 3.80 3.22
N GLY A 169 0.38 2.71 3.57
CA GLY A 169 -0.77 2.74 4.46
C GLY A 169 -2.04 3.34 3.85
N LEU A 170 -2.12 3.50 2.52
CA LEU A 170 -3.40 3.76 1.85
C LEU A 170 -4.21 2.47 1.72
N ILE A 171 -5.52 2.61 1.94
CA ILE A 171 -6.54 1.62 1.62
C ILE A 171 -7.72 2.32 0.94
N ALA A 172 -8.21 1.73 -0.15
CA ALA A 172 -9.29 2.32 -0.92
C ALA A 172 -10.29 1.27 -1.41
N ALA A 173 -11.57 1.64 -1.44
CA ALA A 173 -12.58 0.95 -2.23
C ALA A 173 -12.58 1.56 -3.63
N VAL A 174 -12.12 0.77 -4.59
CA VAL A 174 -11.81 1.18 -5.96
C VAL A 174 -12.59 0.35 -6.96
N ARG A 175 -13.12 1.00 -7.99
CA ARG A 175 -13.64 0.34 -9.17
C ARG A 175 -12.59 0.38 -10.27
N TYR A 176 -12.25 -0.77 -10.81
CA TYR A 176 -11.32 -0.86 -11.93
C TYR A 176 -12.03 -0.85 -13.28
N GLY A 177 -11.48 -0.09 -14.21
CA GLY A 177 -11.78 -0.16 -15.64
C GLY A 177 -10.66 -0.84 -16.41
N ALA A 178 -10.53 -0.52 -17.70
CA ALA A 178 -9.47 -1.07 -18.54
C ALA A 178 -8.11 -0.34 -18.40
N GLN A 179 -8.03 0.73 -17.60
CA GLN A 179 -6.84 1.56 -17.47
C GLN A 179 -5.85 0.98 -16.45
N GLU A 180 -4.55 1.30 -16.60
CA GLU A 180 -3.48 0.91 -15.67
C GLU A 180 -3.61 1.55 -14.28
N GLN A 181 -4.31 2.69 -14.22
CA GLN A 181 -4.58 3.43 -12.99
C GLN A 181 -6.07 3.72 -12.91
N SER A 182 -6.65 3.59 -11.73
CA SER A 182 -8.03 4.01 -11.45
C SER A 182 -8.06 5.16 -10.44
N SER A 183 -8.95 6.11 -10.70
CA SER A 183 -9.34 7.17 -9.77
C SER A 183 -10.85 7.12 -9.47
N ASP A 184 -11.53 6.03 -9.85
CA ASP A 184 -12.92 5.76 -9.44
C ASP A 184 -12.90 5.14 -8.03
N LEU A 185 -12.78 6.02 -7.04
CA LEU A 185 -12.65 5.68 -5.63
C LEU A 185 -13.88 6.16 -4.87
N ARG A 186 -14.45 5.29 -4.04
CA ARG A 186 -15.67 5.59 -3.25
C ARG A 186 -15.38 5.83 -1.78
N TRP A 187 -14.27 5.30 -1.31
CA TRP A 187 -13.84 5.38 0.06
C TRP A 187 -12.33 5.25 0.08
N VAL A 188 -11.66 6.15 0.79
CA VAL A 188 -10.20 6.15 0.89
C VAL A 188 -9.81 6.55 2.30
N ARG A 189 -8.93 5.75 2.90
CA ARG A 189 -8.29 6.09 4.17
C ARG A 189 -6.79 5.85 4.11
N ARG A 190 -6.08 6.58 4.96
CA ARG A 190 -4.65 6.44 5.18
C ARG A 190 -4.41 6.15 6.64
N PHE A 191 -3.46 5.26 6.92
CA PHE A 191 -2.92 5.14 8.26
C PHE A 191 -1.90 6.26 8.51
N ASP A 192 -2.24 7.16 9.42
CA ASP A 192 -1.32 8.10 10.06
C ASP A 192 -0.63 7.37 11.22
N THR A 193 0.62 6.97 11.02
CA THR A 193 1.42 6.20 11.98
C THR A 193 1.80 7.00 13.21
N ASP A 194 1.92 8.32 13.09
CA ASP A 194 2.26 9.19 14.22
C ASP A 194 1.05 9.36 15.14
N ALA A 195 -0.13 9.55 14.55
CA ALA A 195 -1.39 9.64 15.31
C ALA A 195 -1.92 8.28 15.77
N GLY A 196 -1.49 7.19 15.13
CA GLY A 196 -2.07 5.87 15.36
C GLY A 196 -3.50 5.77 14.82
N LYS A 197 -3.84 6.46 13.71
CA LYS A 197 -5.24 6.64 13.24
C LYS A 197 -5.45 6.40 11.75
N LEU A 198 -6.62 5.85 11.40
CA LEU A 198 -7.12 5.75 10.04
C LEU A 198 -7.85 7.05 9.65
N VAL A 199 -7.11 7.95 9.01
CA VAL A 199 -7.62 9.25 8.58
C VAL A 199 -8.27 9.16 7.21
N GLU A 200 -9.33 9.92 7.01
CA GLU A 200 -9.98 10.04 5.70
C GLU A 200 -9.10 10.84 4.73
N VAL A 201 -9.10 10.40 3.46
CA VAL A 201 -8.37 11.08 2.40
C VAL A 201 -9.34 11.40 1.27
N GLU A 202 -9.19 12.59 0.69
CA GLU A 202 -10.00 13.01 -0.45
C GLU A 202 -9.72 12.11 -1.66
N ALA A 203 -10.76 11.47 -2.18
CA ALA A 203 -10.66 10.53 -3.30
C ALA A 203 -10.03 11.15 -4.57
N SER A 204 -10.28 12.44 -4.83
CA SER A 204 -9.74 13.17 -5.99
C SER A 204 -8.21 13.24 -6.02
N ARG A 205 -7.56 13.04 -4.87
CA ARG A 205 -6.10 13.10 -4.70
C ARG A 205 -5.45 11.73 -4.82
N VAL A 206 -6.24 10.67 -4.96
CA VAL A 206 -5.75 9.30 -4.93
C VAL A 206 -5.97 8.62 -6.28
N SER A 207 -4.97 7.85 -6.70
CA SER A 207 -5.07 6.91 -7.82
C SER A 207 -4.48 5.57 -7.40
N CYS A 208 -5.10 4.48 -7.84
CA CYS A 208 -4.68 3.13 -7.50
C CYS A 208 -4.34 2.36 -8.76
N ALA A 209 -3.19 1.68 -8.73
CA ALA A 209 -2.77 0.80 -9.82
C ALA A 209 -3.80 -0.33 -9.98
N ASN A 210 -4.15 -0.61 -11.23
CA ASN A 210 -5.02 -1.72 -11.57
C ASN A 210 -4.19 -3.01 -11.63
N PRO A 211 -4.42 -3.96 -10.70
CA PRO A 211 -3.63 -5.19 -10.67
C PRO A 211 -3.87 -6.09 -11.89
N ALA A 212 -4.95 -5.85 -12.65
CA ALA A 212 -5.30 -6.59 -13.86
C ALA A 212 -4.91 -5.86 -15.16
N ALA A 213 -4.21 -4.72 -15.10
CA ALA A 213 -3.75 -4.07 -16.32
C ALA A 213 -2.54 -4.82 -16.91
N GLY A 214 -2.64 -5.20 -18.18
CA GLY A 214 -1.57 -5.88 -18.92
C GLY A 214 -1.52 -7.41 -18.78
N VAL A 215 -2.51 -8.03 -18.13
CA VAL A 215 -2.70 -9.49 -18.11
C VAL A 215 -3.67 -9.97 -19.18
#